data_AF-A0A841EEM9-F1
#
_entry.id   AF-A0A841EEM9-F1
#
_cell.length_a   1.000
_cell.length_b   1.000
_cell.length_c   1.000
_cell.angle_alpha   90.00
_cell.angle_beta   90.00
_cell.angle_gamma   90.00
#
_symmetry.space_group_name_H-M   'P 1'
#
loop_
_entity.id
_entity.type
_entity.pdbx_description
1 polymer ?
#
loop_
_entity_poly.entity_id
_entity_poly.type
_entity_poly.pdbx_seq_one_letter_code
_entity_poly.pdbx_strand_id
1 'polypeptide(L)'
;MFFLAKAYLTRGWLTNSQADFAEAAKISNEIIANKATYGLDLWQDFGDAFVPANDYGKETMFVSDHSNDAKFGYYSVGGGASAGGGQNLTPWFTNWNYPNNSGVNSNVNASGILVNSGTSLMVRDSYYGRPYQRIRPNSVKQTAGETAGKNYFLDQAFVRRDIDSRFANTFYTVYIANQSITNTATAANNKRGIGYTTQIGVDTAVWLPDFEVPGAPQFVGTRPFKGIVVPPSLWKSDVYPAIKKHMDPSRGSNFNDPSTRPVVITRFAEVYLVGAEAYLQAGNKAKAAELLNVLRQRAAYRKTNSAAQNAAAAEAMLIKEADVTVDFILDERSRELFGEWMRYQDLVRTKSLVRRIKLWNTEAAPYVKDFHLLRPIPQSEIDRTVAGPPFTQNPGY
;
A
#
# COMPACT_ATOMS: atom_id res chain seq x y z
N MET A 1 -18.86 0.38 18.07
CA MET A 1 -18.59 -1.07 18.19
C MET A 1 -17.23 -1.48 17.66
N PHE A 2 -16.86 -1.21 16.40
CA PHE A 2 -15.58 -1.68 15.85
C PHE A 2 -14.32 -1.21 16.63
N PHE A 3 -14.21 0.08 16.97
CA PHE A 3 -13.07 0.56 17.75
C PHE A 3 -12.97 -0.06 19.15
N LEU A 4 -14.11 -0.48 19.72
CA LEU A 4 -14.12 -1.23 20.97
C LEU A 4 -13.51 -2.63 20.79
N ALA A 5 -13.83 -3.34 19.69
CA ALA A 5 -13.17 -4.60 19.35
C ALA A 5 -11.64 -4.41 19.19
N LYS A 6 -11.19 -3.33 18.53
CA LYS A 6 -9.75 -3.00 18.44
C LYS A 6 -9.11 -2.71 19.79
N ALA A 7 -9.83 -2.03 20.69
CA ALA A 7 -9.36 -1.75 22.05
C ALA A 7 -9.19 -3.06 22.85
N TYR A 8 -10.20 -3.94 22.82
CA TYR A 8 -10.11 -5.26 23.43
C TYR A 8 -8.98 -6.11 22.83
N LEU A 9 -8.85 -6.19 21.50
CA LEU A 9 -7.76 -6.92 20.85
C LEU A 9 -6.38 -6.38 21.29
N THR A 10 -6.22 -5.07 21.33
CA THR A 10 -4.97 -4.43 21.74
C THR A 10 -4.66 -4.70 23.21
N ARG A 11 -5.66 -4.58 24.08
CA ARG A 11 -5.51 -4.87 25.50
C ARG A 11 -5.19 -6.35 25.72
N GLY A 12 -5.85 -7.26 25.01
CA GLY A 12 -5.55 -8.69 25.03
C GLY A 12 -4.09 -8.99 24.72
N TRP A 13 -3.50 -8.34 23.70
CA TRP A 13 -2.08 -8.47 23.40
C TRP A 13 -1.15 -7.88 24.48
N LEU A 14 -1.58 -6.78 25.10
CA LEU A 14 -0.83 -6.12 26.16
C LEU A 14 -0.80 -6.97 27.43
N THR A 15 -1.95 -7.51 27.84
CA THR A 15 -2.16 -8.20 29.13
C THR A 15 -2.20 -9.72 29.04
N ASN A 16 -2.13 -10.28 27.83
CA ASN A 16 -2.34 -11.70 27.55
C ASN A 16 -3.71 -12.22 28.03
N SER A 17 -4.77 -11.43 27.82
CA SER A 17 -6.12 -11.72 28.32
C SER A 17 -6.97 -12.48 27.29
N GLN A 18 -7.25 -13.77 27.57
CA GLN A 18 -8.16 -14.58 26.76
C GLN A 18 -9.59 -14.03 26.72
N ALA A 19 -10.05 -13.42 27.81
CA ALA A 19 -11.36 -12.78 27.85
C ALA A 19 -11.46 -11.58 26.89
N ASP A 20 -10.39 -10.78 26.80
CA ASP A 20 -10.34 -9.64 25.87
C ASP A 20 -10.32 -10.10 24.41
N PHE A 21 -9.58 -11.16 24.09
CA PHE A 21 -9.61 -11.74 22.75
C PHE A 21 -10.99 -12.31 22.40
N ALA A 22 -11.65 -12.99 23.34
CA ALA A 22 -13.00 -13.50 23.15
C ALA A 22 -14.01 -12.37 22.88
N GLU A 23 -13.93 -11.25 23.63
CA GLU A 23 -14.84 -10.12 23.44
C GLU A 23 -14.56 -9.39 22.12
N ALA A 24 -13.29 -9.20 21.74
CA ALA A 24 -12.95 -8.65 20.42
C ALA A 24 -13.48 -9.52 19.27
N ALA A 25 -13.38 -10.85 19.39
CA ALA A 25 -13.88 -11.81 18.42
C ALA A 25 -15.42 -11.75 18.32
N LYS A 26 -16.11 -11.74 19.47
CA LYS A 26 -17.56 -11.62 19.57
C LYS A 26 -18.07 -10.34 18.88
N ILE A 27 -17.53 -9.17 19.27
CA ILE A 27 -17.95 -7.88 18.68
C ILE A 27 -17.70 -7.86 17.17
N SER A 28 -16.57 -8.40 16.70
CA SER A 28 -16.27 -8.47 15.26
C SER A 28 -17.29 -9.33 14.52
N ASN A 29 -17.64 -10.50 15.07
CA ASN A 29 -18.68 -11.36 14.50
C ASN A 29 -20.07 -10.71 14.50
N GLU A 30 -20.44 -10.01 15.56
CA GLU A 30 -21.71 -9.28 15.62
C GLU A 30 -21.80 -8.21 14.54
N ILE A 31 -20.72 -7.46 14.31
CA ILE A 31 -20.66 -6.45 13.24
C ILE A 31 -20.81 -7.12 11.86
N ILE A 32 -20.14 -8.25 11.64
CA ILE A 32 -20.20 -8.99 10.36
C ILE A 32 -21.61 -9.57 10.14
N ALA A 33 -22.20 -10.19 11.15
CA ALA A 33 -23.54 -10.79 11.08
C ALA A 33 -24.62 -9.74 10.82
N ASN A 34 -24.45 -8.52 11.35
CA ASN A 34 -25.40 -7.42 11.20
C ASN A 34 -24.98 -6.39 10.15
N LYS A 35 -24.07 -6.76 9.23
CA LYS A 35 -23.52 -5.83 8.23
C LYS A 35 -24.62 -5.11 7.41
N ALA A 36 -25.71 -5.81 7.08
CA ALA A 36 -26.84 -5.24 6.35
C ALA A 36 -27.54 -4.12 7.14
N THR A 37 -27.71 -4.28 8.45
CA THR A 37 -28.26 -3.25 9.34
C THR A 37 -27.42 -1.98 9.36
N TYR A 38 -26.10 -2.11 9.19
CA TYR A 38 -25.18 -0.98 9.16
C TYR A 38 -24.89 -0.45 7.74
N GLY A 39 -25.51 -1.02 6.70
CA GLY A 39 -25.20 -0.69 5.31
C GLY A 39 -23.76 -1.07 4.89
N LEU A 40 -23.13 -2.00 5.60
CA LEU A 40 -21.76 -2.44 5.38
C LEU A 40 -21.71 -3.70 4.53
N ASP A 41 -20.75 -3.76 3.61
CA ASP A 41 -20.44 -4.95 2.84
C ASP A 41 -19.07 -4.82 2.16
N LEU A 42 -18.55 -5.92 1.60
CA LEU A 42 -17.37 -5.89 0.74
C LEU A 42 -17.77 -5.61 -0.71
N TRP A 43 -16.97 -4.82 -1.42
CA TRP A 43 -17.03 -4.76 -2.87
C TRP A 43 -16.57 -6.08 -3.47
N GLN A 44 -17.21 -6.52 -4.55
CA GLN A 44 -16.84 -7.76 -5.24
C GLN A 44 -15.43 -7.64 -5.84
N ASP A 45 -15.16 -6.58 -6.60
CA ASP A 45 -13.81 -6.21 -7.00
C ASP A 45 -13.17 -5.37 -5.89
N PHE A 46 -12.00 -5.78 -5.42
CA PHE A 46 -11.23 -5.04 -4.43
C PHE A 46 -10.91 -3.60 -4.89
N GLY A 47 -10.65 -3.39 -6.19
CA GLY A 47 -10.34 -2.07 -6.73
C GLY A 47 -11.49 -1.07 -6.60
N ASP A 48 -12.74 -1.55 -6.58
CA ASP A 48 -13.93 -0.71 -6.46
C ASP A 48 -14.05 -0.05 -5.08
N ALA A 49 -13.34 -0.53 -4.06
CA ALA A 49 -13.26 0.15 -2.77
C ALA A 49 -12.51 1.50 -2.83
N PHE A 50 -11.76 1.76 -3.90
CA PHE A 50 -10.84 2.90 -3.99
C PHE A 50 -11.14 3.85 -5.15
N VAL A 51 -12.21 3.62 -5.91
CA VAL A 51 -12.62 4.54 -6.98
C VAL A 51 -13.41 5.72 -6.38
N PRO A 52 -13.25 6.96 -6.89
CA PRO A 52 -13.93 8.13 -6.33
C PRO A 52 -15.46 7.99 -6.24
N ALA A 53 -16.09 7.30 -7.21
CA ALA A 53 -17.54 7.08 -7.22
C ALA A 53 -18.05 6.24 -6.02
N ASN A 54 -17.16 5.52 -5.35
CA ASN A 54 -17.47 4.65 -4.22
C ASN A 54 -16.91 5.19 -2.90
N ASP A 55 -16.43 6.44 -2.89
CA ASP A 55 -16.10 7.14 -1.65
C ASP A 55 -17.34 7.14 -0.73
N TYR A 56 -17.13 6.96 0.58
CA TYR A 56 -18.20 6.75 1.57
C TYR A 56 -19.14 5.55 1.30
N GLY A 57 -18.75 4.65 0.39
CA GLY A 57 -19.55 3.47 0.05
C GLY A 57 -19.57 2.41 1.15
N LYS A 58 -20.16 1.26 0.84
CA LYS A 58 -20.46 0.16 1.77
C LYS A 58 -19.24 -0.48 2.48
N GLU A 59 -18.02 -0.22 2.04
CA GLU A 59 -16.82 -0.61 2.80
C GLU A 59 -16.32 0.47 3.77
N THR A 60 -16.70 1.72 3.60
CA THR A 60 -16.16 2.84 4.39
C THR A 60 -16.87 2.93 5.74
N MET A 61 -16.12 2.83 6.84
CA MET A 61 -16.70 2.85 8.20
C MET A 61 -16.40 4.13 8.97
N PHE A 62 -15.22 4.71 8.77
CA PHE A 62 -14.83 5.94 9.45
C PHE A 62 -13.83 6.71 8.59
N VAL A 63 -14.08 8.01 8.44
CA VAL A 63 -13.28 8.91 7.61
C VAL A 63 -12.85 10.13 8.44
N SER A 64 -11.65 10.63 8.16
CA SER A 64 -11.28 12.00 8.47
C SER A 64 -11.48 12.81 7.21
N ASP A 65 -12.29 13.85 7.28
CA ASP A 65 -12.74 14.56 6.09
C ASP A 65 -12.84 16.06 6.33
N HIS A 66 -12.82 16.82 5.24
CA HIS A 66 -13.06 18.25 5.30
C HIS A 66 -14.55 18.51 5.49
N SER A 67 -14.87 19.48 6.34
CA SER A 67 -16.24 19.97 6.46
C SER A 67 -16.59 20.84 5.26
N ASN A 68 -17.80 20.65 4.73
CA ASN A 68 -18.39 21.57 3.75
C ASN A 68 -18.90 22.86 4.41
N ASP A 69 -18.84 22.96 5.73
CA ASP A 69 -19.16 24.19 6.47
C ASP A 69 -18.04 25.22 6.24
N ALA A 70 -18.37 26.35 5.63
CA ALA A 70 -17.42 27.42 5.32
C ALA A 70 -16.68 27.99 6.56
N LYS A 71 -17.21 27.79 7.77
CA LYS A 71 -16.59 28.21 9.02
C LYS A 71 -15.53 27.21 9.54
N PHE A 72 -15.70 25.93 9.25
CA PHE A 72 -14.86 24.85 9.78
C PHE A 72 -14.05 24.10 8.71
N GLY A 73 -14.38 24.31 7.43
CA GLY A 73 -13.70 23.74 6.28
C GLY A 73 -12.46 24.53 5.90
N TYR A 74 -11.30 23.87 5.92
CA TYR A 74 -10.02 24.41 5.46
C TYR A 74 -9.65 23.79 4.11
N TYR A 75 -10.31 24.24 3.03
CA TYR A 75 -9.91 23.88 1.67
C TYR A 75 -9.86 25.14 0.79
N SER A 76 -8.69 25.44 0.24
CA SER A 76 -8.47 26.57 -0.66
C SER A 76 -7.95 26.05 -2.00
N VAL A 77 -8.78 26.16 -3.03
CA VAL A 77 -8.43 25.78 -4.41
C VAL A 77 -7.39 26.75 -4.97
N GLY A 78 -6.41 26.24 -5.71
CA GLY A 78 -5.43 27.05 -6.44
C GLY A 78 -4.32 27.66 -5.58
N GLY A 79 -4.37 27.49 -4.26
CA GLY A 79 -3.28 27.91 -3.37
C GLY A 79 -2.06 26.98 -3.42
N GLY A 80 -2.23 25.77 -3.98
CA GLY A 80 -1.27 24.69 -3.85
C GLY A 80 -1.18 24.17 -2.41
N ALA A 81 -0.93 22.87 -2.27
CA ALA A 81 -0.68 22.31 -0.95
C ALA A 81 0.73 22.65 -0.45
N SER A 82 0.82 23.03 0.82
CA SER A 82 2.06 23.18 1.58
C SER A 82 2.04 22.20 2.77
N ALA A 83 3.21 21.87 3.31
CA ALA A 83 3.25 21.00 4.49
C ALA A 83 2.63 21.71 5.71
N GLY A 84 1.60 21.09 6.31
CA GLY A 84 0.86 21.64 7.45
C GLY A 84 -0.62 21.94 7.13
N GLY A 85 -1.44 22.25 8.14
CA GLY A 85 -2.79 22.77 7.93
C GLY A 85 -3.92 21.75 7.63
N GLY A 86 -3.76 20.47 7.98
CA GLY A 86 -4.86 19.49 7.91
C GLY A 86 -5.25 19.02 6.51
N GLN A 87 -4.43 19.27 5.50
CA GLN A 87 -4.68 18.91 4.10
C GLN A 87 -4.54 17.42 3.82
N ASN A 88 -5.39 16.85 2.94
CA ASN A 88 -5.22 15.46 2.47
C ASN A 88 -4.14 15.37 1.38
N LEU A 89 -2.92 14.99 1.78
CA LEU A 89 -1.76 14.79 0.90
C LEU A 89 -1.45 13.31 0.64
N THR A 90 -2.32 12.41 1.09
CA THR A 90 -2.14 10.94 0.94
C THR A 90 -1.91 10.49 -0.51
N PRO A 91 -2.47 11.12 -1.56
CA PRO A 91 -2.20 10.68 -2.92
C PRO A 91 -0.74 10.83 -3.36
N TRP A 92 0.10 11.59 -2.65
CA TRP A 92 1.43 11.94 -3.17
C TRP A 92 2.57 11.22 -2.48
N PHE A 93 2.39 10.80 -1.23
CA PHE A 93 3.47 10.25 -0.42
C PHE A 93 4.18 9.05 -1.06
N THR A 94 3.47 8.33 -1.94
CA THR A 94 3.94 7.08 -2.55
C THR A 94 4.40 7.25 -3.99
N ASN A 95 4.27 8.44 -4.57
CA ASN A 95 4.63 8.67 -5.97
C ASN A 95 6.13 8.88 -6.12
N TRP A 96 6.75 8.06 -6.97
CA TRP A 96 8.13 8.24 -7.42
C TRP A 96 8.24 9.41 -8.40
N ASN A 97 9.45 9.89 -8.68
CA ASN A 97 9.67 11.08 -9.51
C ASN A 97 9.54 10.79 -11.02
N TYR A 98 8.41 10.23 -11.45
CA TYR A 98 8.15 9.83 -12.83
C TYR A 98 8.35 10.96 -13.87
N PRO A 99 8.11 12.25 -13.59
CA PRO A 99 8.36 13.30 -14.58
C PRO A 99 9.84 13.57 -14.84
N ASN A 100 10.73 13.19 -13.92
CA ASN A 100 12.17 13.42 -14.07
C ASN A 100 12.96 12.12 -14.29
N ASN A 101 12.41 10.98 -13.89
CA ASN A 101 13.09 9.68 -13.90
C ASN A 101 12.54 8.70 -14.94
N SER A 102 11.81 9.18 -15.94
CA SER A 102 11.28 8.38 -17.06
C SER A 102 11.94 8.70 -18.40
N GLY A 103 13.24 9.00 -18.40
CA GLY A 103 14.00 9.33 -19.61
C GLY A 103 13.93 8.22 -20.66
N VAL A 104 13.58 8.58 -21.89
CA VAL A 104 13.34 7.67 -23.02
C VAL A 104 14.53 6.75 -23.37
N ASN A 105 15.75 7.21 -23.08
CA ASN A 105 17.00 6.49 -23.35
C ASN A 105 17.67 5.99 -22.07
N SER A 106 16.93 5.90 -20.96
CA SER A 106 17.43 5.31 -19.73
C SER A 106 18.06 3.94 -19.98
N ASN A 107 19.13 3.64 -19.27
CA ASN A 107 19.94 2.44 -19.49
C ASN A 107 20.51 1.93 -18.17
N VAL A 108 20.94 0.67 -18.16
CA VAL A 108 21.69 0.12 -17.02
C VAL A 108 23.17 0.43 -17.19
N ASN A 109 23.82 0.89 -16.12
CA ASN A 109 25.27 1.13 -16.08
C ASN A 109 26.06 -0.16 -15.76
N ALA A 110 27.39 -0.08 -15.73
CA ALA A 110 28.25 -1.24 -15.46
C ALA A 110 28.02 -1.89 -14.07
N SER A 111 27.47 -1.13 -13.12
CA SER A 111 27.12 -1.63 -11.77
C SER A 111 25.73 -2.25 -11.70
N GLY A 112 25.01 -2.42 -12.81
CA GLY A 112 23.66 -2.97 -12.82
C GLY A 112 22.57 -1.98 -12.38
N ILE A 113 22.88 -0.68 -12.27
CA ILE A 113 21.95 0.34 -11.79
C ILE A 113 21.28 1.04 -12.96
N LEU A 114 19.96 1.21 -12.91
CA LEU A 114 19.21 2.02 -13.86
C LEU A 114 19.65 3.50 -13.77
N VAL A 115 20.07 4.08 -14.89
CA VAL A 115 20.43 5.48 -15.04
C VAL A 115 19.42 6.16 -15.96
N ASN A 116 18.88 7.28 -15.48
CA ASN A 116 17.95 8.09 -16.25
C ASN A 116 18.68 8.80 -17.40
N SER A 117 18.15 8.74 -18.62
CA SER A 117 18.77 9.39 -19.79
C SER A 117 17.76 9.72 -20.89
N GLY A 118 18.03 10.78 -21.65
CA GLY A 118 17.13 11.30 -22.68
C GLY A 118 15.97 12.11 -22.12
N THR A 119 15.10 12.59 -23.02
CA THR A 119 13.91 13.36 -22.65
C THR A 119 12.94 12.52 -21.84
N SER A 120 12.37 13.11 -20.79
CA SER A 120 11.37 12.44 -19.96
C SER A 120 10.16 12.04 -20.78
N LEU A 121 9.65 10.82 -20.58
CA LEU A 121 8.47 10.30 -21.26
C LEU A 121 7.16 10.81 -20.65
N MET A 122 7.22 11.43 -19.47
CA MET A 122 6.05 11.82 -18.70
C MET A 122 6.18 13.24 -18.16
N VAL A 123 5.07 13.99 -18.13
CA VAL A 123 4.89 15.20 -17.31
C VAL A 123 3.98 14.94 -16.13
N ARG A 124 3.89 15.88 -15.18
CA ARG A 124 2.94 15.76 -14.06
C ARG A 124 1.50 15.88 -14.54
N ASP A 125 0.61 15.06 -14.01
CA ASP A 125 -0.84 15.18 -14.18
C ASP A 125 -1.60 14.75 -12.92
N SER A 126 -2.93 14.94 -12.92
CA SER A 126 -3.79 14.52 -11.81
C SER A 126 -3.94 13.00 -11.70
N TYR A 127 -3.76 12.27 -12.80
CA TYR A 127 -4.00 10.83 -12.88
C TYR A 127 -2.90 10.03 -12.16
N TYR A 128 -1.63 10.39 -12.36
CA TYR A 128 -0.48 9.80 -11.68
C TYR A 128 -0.02 10.64 -10.49
N GLY A 129 -0.58 11.84 -10.31
CA GLY A 129 -0.41 12.68 -9.14
C GLY A 129 0.96 13.37 -9.04
N ARG A 130 1.14 14.12 -7.95
CA ARG A 130 2.39 14.84 -7.67
C ARG A 130 3.44 13.89 -7.07
N PRO A 131 4.71 13.92 -7.54
CA PRO A 131 5.79 13.12 -6.95
C PRO A 131 6.30 13.75 -5.64
N TYR A 132 6.30 12.97 -4.56
CA TYR A 132 6.81 13.40 -3.23
C TYR A 132 7.87 12.46 -2.65
N GLN A 133 7.94 11.20 -3.11
CA GLN A 133 8.98 10.24 -2.75
C GLN A 133 9.20 10.08 -1.23
N ARG A 134 8.11 9.95 -0.47
CA ARG A 134 8.20 9.79 1.00
C ARG A 134 8.19 8.33 1.41
N ILE A 135 7.45 7.49 0.69
CA ILE A 135 7.20 6.09 1.04
C ILE A 135 7.24 5.25 -0.24
N ARG A 136 7.82 4.06 -0.14
CA ARG A 136 7.87 3.07 -1.22
C ARG A 136 7.59 1.68 -0.69
N PRO A 137 7.15 0.73 -1.55
CA PRO A 137 7.11 -0.67 -1.18
C PRO A 137 8.49 -1.18 -0.76
N ASN A 138 8.51 -2.11 0.20
CA ASN A 138 9.74 -2.76 0.65
C ASN A 138 10.15 -3.86 -0.36
N SER A 139 10.73 -3.44 -1.48
CA SER A 139 11.18 -4.30 -2.56
C SER A 139 12.65 -4.72 -2.47
N VAL A 140 13.34 -4.39 -1.37
CA VAL A 140 14.75 -4.72 -1.19
C VAL A 140 14.91 -6.21 -0.87
N LYS A 141 15.70 -6.92 -1.69
CA LYS A 141 16.04 -8.32 -1.42
C LYS A 141 16.97 -8.42 -0.22
N GLN A 142 16.68 -9.34 0.69
CA GLN A 142 17.55 -9.60 1.83
C GLN A 142 18.81 -10.32 1.37
N THR A 143 19.95 -9.98 1.97
CA THR A 143 21.27 -10.51 1.57
C THR A 143 21.70 -11.73 2.40
N ALA A 144 21.05 -11.98 3.53
CA ALA A 144 21.40 -13.06 4.47
C ALA A 144 20.17 -13.53 5.27
N GLY A 145 20.35 -14.60 6.03
CA GLY A 145 19.31 -15.18 6.89
C GLY A 145 18.31 -16.06 6.14
N GLU A 146 17.23 -16.44 6.83
CA GLU A 146 16.17 -17.32 6.30
C GLU A 146 15.39 -16.72 5.12
N THR A 147 15.47 -15.40 4.95
CA THR A 147 14.83 -14.63 3.87
C THR A 147 15.80 -14.23 2.76
N ALA A 148 17.04 -14.75 2.75
CA ALA A 148 18.03 -14.44 1.73
C ALA A 148 17.48 -14.62 0.31
N GLY A 149 17.74 -13.63 -0.56
CA GLY A 149 17.26 -13.60 -1.94
C GLY A 149 15.80 -13.17 -2.13
N LYS A 150 15.04 -13.01 -1.03
CA LYS A 150 13.62 -12.59 -1.06
C LYS A 150 13.47 -11.14 -0.65
N ASN A 151 12.46 -10.46 -1.18
CA ASN A 151 11.97 -9.19 -0.68
C ASN A 151 10.56 -9.33 -0.11
N TYR A 152 10.23 -8.52 0.90
CA TYR A 152 8.93 -8.63 1.57
C TYR A 152 7.75 -8.37 0.63
N PHE A 153 7.93 -7.46 -0.33
CA PHE A 153 6.83 -7.01 -1.17
C PHE A 153 6.36 -8.09 -2.15
N LEU A 154 7.24 -8.61 -3.02
CA LEU A 154 6.87 -9.56 -4.06
C LEU A 154 7.03 -11.03 -3.63
N ASP A 155 7.95 -11.35 -2.72
CA ASP A 155 8.30 -12.73 -2.38
C ASP A 155 7.66 -13.22 -1.07
N GLN A 156 6.93 -12.35 -0.36
CA GLN A 156 6.20 -12.68 0.88
C GLN A 156 4.76 -12.16 0.87
N ALA A 157 4.56 -10.84 0.80
CA ALA A 157 3.24 -10.24 0.88
C ALA A 157 2.44 -10.56 -0.37
N PHE A 158 2.85 -10.13 -1.56
CA PHE A 158 2.05 -10.30 -2.77
C PHE A 158 2.50 -11.51 -3.59
N VAL A 159 2.60 -12.73 -3.05
CA VAL A 159 3.16 -13.87 -3.82
C VAL A 159 2.25 -14.47 -4.90
N ARG A 160 0.92 -14.40 -4.74
CA ARG A 160 -0.08 -15.02 -5.63
C ARG A 160 -0.72 -14.02 -6.60
N ARG A 161 0.08 -13.15 -7.23
CA ARG A 161 -0.43 -12.07 -8.12
C ARG A 161 -1.11 -12.58 -9.39
N ASP A 162 -0.91 -13.84 -9.72
CA ASP A 162 -1.61 -14.56 -10.78
C ASP A 162 -3.12 -14.62 -10.53
N ILE A 163 -3.54 -14.82 -9.28
CA ILE A 163 -4.95 -14.96 -8.91
C ILE A 163 -5.44 -13.93 -7.90
N ASP A 164 -4.57 -13.30 -7.12
CA ASP A 164 -4.91 -12.22 -6.18
C ASP A 164 -4.86 -10.87 -6.91
N SER A 165 -6.01 -10.20 -7.03
CA SER A 165 -6.16 -8.94 -7.76
C SER A 165 -5.65 -7.72 -6.99
N ARG A 166 -5.33 -7.85 -5.69
CA ARG A 166 -4.97 -6.69 -4.84
C ARG A 166 -3.70 -5.99 -5.28
N PHE A 167 -2.72 -6.71 -5.82
CA PHE A 167 -1.52 -6.09 -6.37
C PHE A 167 -1.87 -5.15 -7.53
N ALA A 168 -2.56 -5.67 -8.55
CA ALA A 168 -2.94 -4.89 -9.73
C ALA A 168 -3.89 -3.72 -9.40
N ASN A 169 -4.70 -3.86 -8.36
CA ASN A 169 -5.62 -2.83 -7.89
C ASN A 169 -4.98 -1.82 -6.91
N THR A 170 -3.85 -2.15 -6.27
CA THR A 170 -3.16 -1.26 -5.33
C THR A 170 -2.13 -0.37 -6.02
N PHE A 171 -1.43 -0.88 -7.03
CA PHE A 171 -0.23 -0.22 -7.59
C PHE A 171 -0.41 0.25 -9.03
N TYR A 172 0.29 1.34 -9.39
CA TYR A 172 0.62 1.65 -10.77
C TYR A 172 1.80 0.79 -11.21
N THR A 173 1.57 -0.08 -12.19
CA THR A 173 2.62 -0.86 -12.87
C THR A 173 2.83 -0.43 -14.31
N VAL A 174 1.95 0.45 -14.83
CA VAL A 174 2.00 0.96 -16.20
C VAL A 174 1.69 2.46 -16.13
N TYR A 175 2.52 3.25 -16.80
CA TYR A 175 2.31 4.66 -17.06
C TYR A 175 2.16 4.85 -18.57
N ILE A 176 0.98 5.28 -18.97
CA ILE A 176 0.65 5.63 -20.35
C ILE A 176 1.15 7.05 -20.65
N ALA A 177 1.79 7.24 -21.80
CA ALA A 177 2.38 8.51 -22.20
C ALA A 177 1.35 9.65 -22.15
N ASN A 178 1.66 10.71 -21.41
CA ASN A 178 0.86 11.93 -21.31
C ASN A 178 1.48 13.13 -22.04
N GLN A 179 2.61 12.90 -22.71
CA GLN A 179 3.23 13.83 -23.65
C GLN A 179 3.85 13.08 -24.84
N SER A 180 3.98 13.77 -25.96
CA SER A 180 4.60 13.23 -27.18
C SER A 180 6.10 13.46 -27.15
N ILE A 181 6.88 12.39 -27.25
CA ILE A 181 8.34 12.42 -27.28
C ILE A 181 8.81 11.76 -28.57
N THR A 182 9.57 12.50 -29.36
CA THR A 182 10.26 11.98 -30.54
C THR A 182 11.71 11.64 -30.16
N ASN A 183 12.12 10.41 -30.44
CA ASN A 183 13.46 9.91 -30.23
C ASN A 183 14.05 9.47 -31.57
N THR A 184 15.26 9.91 -31.90
CA THR A 184 15.92 9.54 -33.16
C THR A 184 16.74 8.26 -32.99
N ALA A 185 16.97 7.53 -34.08
CA ALA A 185 17.77 6.30 -34.06
C ALA A 185 19.22 6.55 -33.56
N THR A 186 19.74 7.77 -33.75
CA THR A 186 21.10 8.19 -33.40
C THR A 186 21.18 8.96 -32.08
N ALA A 187 20.07 9.12 -31.36
CA ALA A 187 20.07 9.80 -30.08
C ALA A 187 21.02 9.11 -29.09
N ALA A 188 21.71 9.91 -28.27
CA ALA A 188 22.61 9.40 -27.25
C ALA A 188 21.88 8.37 -26.35
N ASN A 189 22.55 7.23 -26.12
CA ASN A 189 22.05 6.09 -25.35
C ASN A 189 20.77 5.41 -25.90
N ASN A 190 20.30 5.75 -27.10
CA ASN A 190 19.25 4.97 -27.75
C ASN A 190 19.84 3.66 -28.29
N LYS A 191 19.68 2.57 -27.53
CA LYS A 191 20.18 1.24 -27.91
C LYS A 191 19.27 0.53 -28.89
N ARG A 192 18.04 1.03 -29.12
CA ARG A 192 17.01 0.41 -29.96
C ARG A 192 17.33 0.44 -31.45
N GLY A 193 18.16 1.38 -31.89
CA GLY A 193 18.55 1.54 -33.29
C GLY A 193 17.43 2.04 -34.22
N ILE A 194 16.30 2.49 -33.67
CA ILE A 194 15.15 3.00 -34.43
C ILE A 194 14.72 4.38 -33.93
N GLY A 195 14.17 5.18 -34.84
CA GLY A 195 13.44 6.40 -34.51
C GLY A 195 11.96 6.12 -34.24
N TYR A 196 11.35 6.86 -33.34
CA TYR A 196 9.92 6.75 -33.03
C TYR A 196 9.40 8.02 -32.35
N THR A 197 8.08 8.17 -32.37
CA THR A 197 7.35 9.17 -31.59
C THR A 197 6.32 8.46 -30.73
N THR A 198 6.23 8.82 -29.45
CA THR A 198 5.20 8.29 -28.55
C THR A 198 3.84 8.92 -28.85
N GLN A 199 2.78 8.11 -28.87
CA GLN A 199 1.41 8.57 -28.98
C GLN A 199 0.79 8.73 -27.58
N ILE A 200 0.34 9.96 -27.29
CA ILE A 200 -0.34 10.31 -26.04
C ILE A 200 -1.58 9.44 -25.85
N GLY A 201 -1.77 8.90 -24.65
CA GLY A 201 -2.93 8.07 -24.30
C GLY A 201 -2.91 6.64 -24.87
N VAL A 202 -1.87 6.27 -25.63
CA VAL A 202 -1.78 4.96 -26.30
C VAL A 202 -0.50 4.23 -25.94
N ASP A 203 0.66 4.85 -26.18
CA ASP A 203 1.93 4.18 -25.94
C ASP A 203 2.22 4.09 -24.43
N THR A 204 2.76 2.96 -23.99
CA THR A 204 3.28 2.82 -22.63
C THR A 204 4.62 3.57 -22.52
N ALA A 205 4.65 4.59 -21.68
CA ALA A 205 5.86 5.34 -21.34
C ALA A 205 6.74 4.57 -20.35
N VAL A 206 6.14 4.04 -19.28
CA VAL A 206 6.89 3.28 -18.26
C VAL A 206 6.12 2.00 -17.94
N TRP A 207 6.82 0.86 -17.98
CA TRP A 207 6.30 -0.42 -17.51
C TRP A 207 7.15 -0.92 -16.34
N LEU A 208 6.52 -1.14 -15.19
CA LEU A 208 7.10 -1.67 -13.96
C LEU A 208 6.53 -3.09 -13.72
N PRO A 209 7.02 -4.11 -14.43
CA PRO A 209 6.55 -5.48 -14.24
C PRO A 209 6.93 -6.01 -12.86
N ASP A 210 6.15 -6.98 -12.38
CA ASP A 210 6.38 -7.74 -11.15
C ASP A 210 7.27 -8.98 -11.37
N PHE A 211 7.96 -9.03 -12.50
CA PHE A 211 8.90 -10.08 -12.91
C PHE A 211 10.05 -9.49 -13.73
N GLU A 212 11.15 -10.23 -13.84
CA GLU A 212 12.32 -9.82 -14.60
C GLU A 212 12.07 -9.86 -16.11
N VAL A 213 12.49 -8.82 -16.83
CA VAL A 213 12.33 -8.71 -18.29
C VAL A 213 13.70 -8.66 -18.95
N PRO A 214 14.10 -9.70 -19.71
CA PRO A 214 15.32 -9.67 -20.50
C PRO A 214 15.33 -8.49 -21.47
N GLY A 215 16.49 -7.83 -21.64
CA GLY A 215 16.64 -6.68 -22.54
C GLY A 215 16.14 -5.34 -21.97
N ALA A 216 15.54 -5.33 -20.78
CA ALA A 216 15.22 -4.08 -20.08
C ALA A 216 16.48 -3.19 -19.92
N PRO A 217 16.34 -1.85 -19.96
CA PRO A 217 15.08 -1.12 -19.92
C PRO A 217 14.52 -0.70 -21.29
N GLN A 218 15.25 -0.94 -22.38
CA GLN A 218 14.86 -0.44 -23.71
C GLN A 218 14.23 -1.52 -24.61
N PHE A 219 14.23 -2.78 -24.16
CA PHE A 219 13.70 -3.92 -24.90
C PHE A 219 12.85 -4.82 -24.03
N VAL A 220 11.99 -5.59 -24.69
CA VAL A 220 11.33 -6.78 -24.13
C VAL A 220 11.85 -7.98 -24.91
N GLY A 221 12.77 -8.72 -24.30
CA GLY A 221 13.64 -9.66 -25.01
C GLY A 221 14.52 -8.89 -25.99
N THR A 222 14.35 -9.14 -27.28
CA THR A 222 15.04 -8.44 -28.38
C THR A 222 14.17 -7.37 -29.04
N ARG A 223 12.88 -7.28 -28.69
CA ARG A 223 11.95 -6.35 -29.31
C ARG A 223 12.14 -4.94 -28.73
N PRO A 224 12.43 -3.91 -29.54
CA PRO A 224 12.47 -2.54 -29.07
C PRO A 224 11.16 -2.11 -28.40
N PHE A 225 11.27 -1.45 -27.25
CA PHE A 225 10.14 -0.92 -26.50
C PHE A 225 10.19 0.61 -26.52
N LYS A 226 9.16 1.30 -27.03
CA LYS A 226 9.18 2.77 -27.18
C LYS A 226 9.39 3.50 -25.84
N GLY A 227 8.80 3.00 -24.76
CA GLY A 227 9.00 3.54 -23.41
C GLY A 227 10.24 2.96 -22.71
N ILE A 228 10.18 2.89 -21.38
CA ILE A 228 11.15 2.15 -20.57
C ILE A 228 10.48 1.00 -19.80
N VAL A 229 11.19 -0.11 -19.67
CA VAL A 229 10.81 -1.26 -18.86
C VAL A 229 11.68 -1.31 -17.62
N VAL A 230 11.09 -1.35 -16.45
CA VAL A 230 11.80 -1.28 -15.17
C VAL A 230 11.36 -2.49 -14.31
N PRO A 231 11.96 -3.67 -14.52
CA PRO A 231 11.68 -4.86 -13.73
C PRO A 231 12.15 -4.72 -12.27
N PRO A 232 11.78 -5.67 -11.39
CA PRO A 232 12.07 -5.57 -9.95
C PRO A 232 13.54 -5.34 -9.60
N SER A 233 14.47 -5.96 -10.33
CA SER A 233 15.92 -5.73 -10.17
C SER A 233 16.37 -4.29 -10.42
N LEU A 234 15.59 -3.50 -11.16
CA LEU A 234 15.87 -2.09 -11.46
C LEU A 234 15.08 -1.12 -10.58
N TRP A 235 14.18 -1.60 -9.71
CA TRP A 235 13.47 -0.73 -8.76
C TRP A 235 14.45 -0.17 -7.72
N LYS A 236 14.30 1.12 -7.42
CA LYS A 236 15.17 1.83 -6.48
C LYS A 236 14.40 2.91 -5.72
N SER A 237 15.07 3.79 -4.99
CA SER A 237 14.43 4.79 -4.11
C SER A 237 13.61 5.84 -4.85
N ASP A 238 13.75 5.96 -6.17
CA ASP A 238 13.13 6.99 -6.98
C ASP A 238 12.43 6.46 -8.25
N VAL A 239 12.30 5.14 -8.40
CA VAL A 239 11.52 4.42 -9.43
C VAL A 239 11.01 3.10 -8.84
N TYR A 240 9.70 2.98 -8.66
CA TYR A 240 9.04 1.83 -8.01
C TYR A 240 7.52 1.86 -8.26
N PRO A 241 6.77 0.76 -8.06
CA PRO A 241 5.31 0.79 -8.15
C PRO A 241 4.68 1.72 -7.09
N ALA A 242 4.11 2.83 -7.54
CA ALA A 242 3.40 3.77 -6.67
C ALA A 242 2.01 3.24 -6.30
N ILE A 243 1.45 3.67 -5.16
CA ILE A 243 0.10 3.28 -4.74
C ILE A 243 -0.92 4.17 -5.46
N LYS A 244 -1.95 3.57 -6.08
CA LYS A 244 -3.04 4.29 -6.74
C LYS A 244 -4.33 4.42 -5.93
N LYS A 245 -4.47 3.66 -4.83
CA LYS A 245 -5.68 3.65 -3.98
C LYS A 245 -6.17 5.04 -3.58
N HIS A 246 -5.23 5.92 -3.28
CA HIS A 246 -5.51 7.27 -2.79
C HIS A 246 -5.52 8.32 -3.89
N MET A 247 -5.37 7.94 -5.17
CA MET A 247 -5.29 8.94 -6.24
C MET A 247 -6.59 9.70 -6.40
N ASP A 248 -6.44 10.99 -6.60
CA ASP A 248 -7.55 11.90 -6.87
C ASP A 248 -7.38 12.50 -8.26
N PRO A 249 -7.96 11.85 -9.29
CA PRO A 249 -7.88 12.32 -10.66
C PRO A 249 -8.77 13.55 -10.91
N SER A 250 -9.72 13.86 -10.01
CA SER A 250 -10.69 14.95 -10.17
C SER A 250 -10.06 16.35 -10.12
N ARG A 251 -8.82 16.46 -9.61
CA ARG A 251 -8.07 17.72 -9.49
C ARG A 251 -7.68 18.38 -10.82
N GLY A 252 -7.88 17.70 -11.95
CA GLY A 252 -7.63 18.26 -13.29
C GLY A 252 -6.25 18.90 -13.44
N SER A 253 -6.21 20.16 -13.90
CA SER A 253 -4.95 20.91 -14.08
C SER A 253 -4.27 21.30 -12.77
N ASN A 254 -4.97 21.29 -11.64
CA ASN A 254 -4.46 21.70 -10.35
C ASN A 254 -3.96 20.49 -9.54
N PHE A 255 -3.15 19.63 -10.14
CA PHE A 255 -2.57 18.45 -9.47
C PHE A 255 -1.69 18.77 -8.24
N ASN A 256 -1.41 20.05 -7.98
CA ASN A 256 -0.74 20.56 -6.78
C ASN A 256 -1.70 20.87 -5.62
N ASP A 257 -3.01 20.88 -5.86
CA ASP A 257 -4.02 21.09 -4.81
C ASP A 257 -4.21 19.82 -3.97
N PRO A 258 -4.48 19.96 -2.66
CA PRO A 258 -4.73 18.82 -1.80
C PRO A 258 -5.94 18.01 -2.31
N SER A 259 -6.01 16.74 -1.95
CA SER A 259 -7.16 15.92 -2.35
C SER A 259 -8.42 16.33 -1.62
N THR A 260 -9.54 16.28 -2.32
CA THR A 260 -10.88 16.45 -1.75
C THR A 260 -11.54 15.12 -1.39
N ARG A 261 -10.88 13.99 -1.70
CA ARG A 261 -11.35 12.65 -1.33
C ARG A 261 -11.21 12.43 0.18
N PRO A 262 -12.09 11.62 0.80
CA PRO A 262 -12.00 11.33 2.22
C PRO A 262 -10.72 10.57 2.58
N VAL A 263 -10.14 10.86 3.74
CA VAL A 263 -9.12 9.98 4.33
C VAL A 263 -9.82 8.87 5.09
N VAL A 264 -9.94 7.70 4.47
CA VAL A 264 -10.53 6.52 5.11
C VAL A 264 -9.60 6.04 6.24
N ILE A 265 -10.10 6.11 7.46
CA ILE A 265 -9.39 5.68 8.67
C ILE A 265 -9.63 4.19 8.92
N THR A 266 -10.83 3.69 8.66
CA THR A 266 -11.11 2.25 8.69
C THR A 266 -12.18 1.89 7.68
N ARG A 267 -12.06 0.66 7.17
CA ARG A 267 -13.01 0.04 6.26
C ARG A 267 -13.39 -1.35 6.71
N PHE A 268 -14.50 -1.86 6.19
CA PHE A 268 -15.18 -3.06 6.67
C PHE A 268 -14.33 -4.32 6.59
N ALA A 269 -13.40 -4.41 5.63
CA ALA A 269 -12.43 -5.51 5.59
C ALA A 269 -11.55 -5.59 6.85
N GLU A 270 -11.29 -4.48 7.55
CA GLU A 270 -10.52 -4.51 8.79
C GLU A 270 -11.27 -5.29 9.90
N VAL A 271 -12.60 -5.32 9.88
CA VAL A 271 -13.41 -6.09 10.85
C VAL A 271 -13.11 -7.58 10.74
N TYR A 272 -12.98 -8.12 9.53
CA TYR A 272 -12.61 -9.51 9.29
C TYR A 272 -11.18 -9.80 9.77
N LEU A 273 -10.24 -8.88 9.53
CA LEU A 273 -8.85 -9.05 9.95
C LEU A 273 -8.69 -8.99 11.48
N VAL A 274 -9.38 -8.05 12.14
CA VAL A 274 -9.42 -7.93 13.61
C VAL A 274 -10.09 -9.16 14.22
N GLY A 275 -11.22 -9.60 13.65
CA GLY A 275 -11.93 -10.79 14.10
C GLY A 275 -11.09 -12.06 13.93
N ALA A 276 -10.44 -12.26 12.78
CA ALA A 276 -9.57 -13.41 12.54
C ALA A 276 -8.41 -13.46 13.53
N GLU A 277 -7.82 -12.31 13.82
CA GLU A 277 -6.73 -12.23 14.80
C GLU A 277 -7.22 -12.53 16.22
N ALA A 278 -8.36 -11.97 16.61
CA ALA A 278 -8.97 -12.24 17.90
C ALA A 278 -9.33 -13.73 18.07
N TYR A 279 -9.90 -14.36 17.04
CA TYR A 279 -10.20 -15.80 17.05
C TYR A 279 -8.95 -16.67 17.13
N LEU A 280 -7.87 -16.30 16.43
CA LEU A 280 -6.59 -16.99 16.55
C LEU A 280 -6.08 -16.96 17.99
N GLN A 281 -6.10 -15.79 18.65
CA GLN A 281 -5.63 -15.65 20.02
C GLN A 281 -6.56 -16.34 21.04
N ALA A 282 -7.86 -16.37 20.77
CA ALA A 282 -8.83 -17.14 21.54
C ALA A 282 -8.75 -18.67 21.29
N GLY A 283 -7.81 -19.15 20.45
CA GLY A 283 -7.58 -20.58 20.19
C GLY A 283 -8.46 -21.21 19.12
N ASN A 284 -9.28 -20.42 18.41
CA ASN A 284 -10.17 -20.91 17.35
C ASN A 284 -9.60 -20.59 15.95
N LYS A 285 -8.64 -21.39 15.51
CA LYS A 285 -8.00 -21.23 14.20
C LYS A 285 -8.94 -21.48 13.02
N ALA A 286 -9.89 -22.40 13.17
CA ALA A 286 -10.90 -22.67 12.15
C ALA A 286 -11.70 -21.40 11.83
N LYS A 287 -12.21 -20.71 12.86
CA LYS A 287 -12.97 -19.48 12.66
C LYS A 287 -12.11 -18.34 12.11
N ALA A 288 -10.85 -18.26 12.52
CA ALA A 288 -9.91 -17.32 11.96
C ALA A 288 -9.68 -17.56 10.45
N ALA A 289 -9.52 -18.82 10.03
CA ALA A 289 -9.38 -19.19 8.62
C ALA A 289 -10.63 -18.82 7.81
N GLU A 290 -11.83 -19.08 8.33
CA GLU A 290 -13.09 -18.69 7.68
C GLU A 290 -13.13 -17.17 7.40
N LEU A 291 -12.82 -16.34 8.40
CA LEU A 291 -12.84 -14.88 8.24
C LEU A 291 -11.78 -14.38 7.24
N LEU A 292 -10.58 -14.97 7.24
CA LEU A 292 -9.54 -14.67 6.26
C LEU A 292 -9.95 -15.09 4.85
N ASN A 293 -10.57 -16.26 4.72
CA ASN A 293 -11.02 -16.80 3.44
C ASN A 293 -12.07 -15.93 2.77
N VAL A 294 -12.94 -15.25 3.53
CA VAL A 294 -13.87 -14.25 2.95
C VAL A 294 -13.12 -13.16 2.17
N LEU A 295 -12.06 -12.59 2.75
CA LEU A 295 -11.25 -11.56 2.09
C LEU A 295 -10.45 -12.12 0.93
N ARG A 296 -9.89 -13.33 1.09
CA ARG A 296 -9.05 -13.98 0.08
C ARG A 296 -9.85 -14.41 -1.15
N GLN A 297 -11.06 -14.92 -0.96
CA GLN A 297 -11.99 -15.24 -2.06
C GLN A 297 -12.42 -13.98 -2.80
N ARG A 298 -12.76 -12.90 -2.07
CA ARG A 298 -13.04 -11.60 -2.70
C ARG A 298 -11.84 -11.12 -3.52
N ALA A 299 -10.65 -11.18 -2.96
CA ALA A 299 -9.42 -10.73 -3.63
C ALA A 299 -9.09 -11.54 -4.88
N ALA A 300 -9.64 -12.75 -5.04
CA ALA A 300 -9.44 -13.56 -6.24
C ALA A 300 -10.21 -13.04 -7.48
N TYR A 301 -11.22 -12.20 -7.27
CA TYR A 301 -12.08 -11.72 -8.33
C TYR A 301 -11.36 -10.75 -9.28
N ARG A 302 -11.62 -10.90 -10.58
CA ARG A 302 -11.25 -9.96 -11.63
C ARG A 302 -12.41 -9.76 -12.60
N LYS A 303 -12.69 -8.51 -12.97
CA LYS A 303 -13.69 -8.15 -13.99
C LYS A 303 -13.42 -8.77 -15.38
N THR A 304 -12.14 -9.03 -15.69
CA THR A 304 -11.71 -9.60 -16.97
C THR A 304 -11.84 -11.13 -17.03
N ASN A 305 -12.06 -11.79 -15.89
CA ASN A 305 -12.22 -13.23 -15.83
C ASN A 305 -13.68 -13.63 -16.13
N SER A 306 -13.86 -14.77 -16.79
CA SER A 306 -15.14 -15.46 -16.81
C SER A 306 -15.57 -15.89 -15.40
N ALA A 307 -16.86 -16.18 -15.21
CA ALA A 307 -17.38 -16.70 -13.94
C ALA A 307 -16.66 -17.97 -13.47
N ALA A 308 -16.37 -18.90 -14.39
CA ALA A 308 -15.64 -20.13 -14.08
C ALA A 308 -14.20 -19.86 -13.62
N GLN A 309 -13.50 -18.92 -14.27
CA GLN A 309 -12.16 -18.51 -13.85
C GLN A 309 -12.17 -17.84 -12.46
N ASN A 310 -13.16 -16.99 -12.18
CA ASN A 310 -13.30 -16.38 -10.85
C ASN A 310 -13.61 -17.41 -9.77
N ALA A 311 -14.46 -18.40 -10.04
CA ALA A 311 -14.74 -19.50 -9.10
C ALA A 311 -13.48 -20.33 -8.82
N ALA A 312 -12.73 -20.71 -9.85
CA ALA A 312 -11.48 -21.45 -9.70
C ALA A 312 -10.41 -20.65 -8.94
N ALA A 313 -10.28 -19.35 -9.21
CA ALA A 313 -9.36 -18.48 -8.49
C ALA A 313 -9.74 -18.33 -7.01
N ALA A 314 -11.03 -18.19 -6.70
CA ALA A 314 -11.51 -18.09 -5.33
C ALA A 314 -11.21 -19.37 -4.52
N GLU A 315 -11.43 -20.55 -5.11
CA GLU A 315 -11.07 -21.83 -4.50
C GLU A 315 -9.55 -21.95 -4.29
N ALA A 316 -8.76 -21.59 -5.30
CA ALA A 316 -7.30 -21.64 -5.24
C ALA A 316 -6.65 -20.65 -4.25
N MET A 317 -7.42 -19.69 -3.74
CA MET A 317 -7.00 -18.71 -2.73
C MET A 317 -7.23 -19.18 -1.28
N LEU A 318 -8.03 -20.22 -1.07
CA LEU A 318 -8.40 -20.69 0.27
C LEU A 318 -7.19 -21.17 1.06
N ILE A 319 -7.25 -20.93 2.38
CA ILE A 319 -6.33 -21.48 3.37
C ILE A 319 -7.08 -22.37 4.36
N LYS A 320 -6.33 -23.19 5.09
CA LYS A 320 -6.82 -24.04 6.17
C LYS A 320 -6.45 -23.45 7.53
N GLU A 321 -7.06 -23.98 8.59
CA GLU A 321 -6.76 -23.58 9.97
C GLU A 321 -5.27 -23.72 10.34
N ALA A 322 -4.58 -24.70 9.76
CA ALA A 322 -3.16 -24.96 10.02
C ALA A 322 -2.25 -23.84 9.47
N ASP A 323 -2.70 -23.12 8.45
CA ASP A 323 -1.96 -22.00 7.85
C ASP A 323 -2.07 -20.72 8.69
N VAL A 324 -3.06 -20.65 9.59
CA VAL A 324 -3.36 -19.43 10.36
C VAL A 324 -2.34 -19.24 11.46
N THR A 325 -1.50 -18.24 11.26
CA THR A 325 -0.52 -17.74 12.22
C THR A 325 -0.63 -16.22 12.31
N VAL A 326 -0.05 -15.63 13.37
CA VAL A 326 0.04 -14.16 13.47
C VAL A 326 0.77 -13.57 12.27
N ASP A 327 1.81 -14.26 11.79
CA ASP A 327 2.57 -13.79 10.63
C ASP A 327 1.78 -13.87 9.33
N PHE A 328 0.95 -14.92 9.16
CA PHE A 328 0.01 -15.01 8.04
C PHE A 328 -0.99 -13.85 8.05
N ILE A 329 -1.59 -13.56 9.21
CA ILE A 329 -2.57 -12.46 9.35
C ILE A 329 -1.90 -11.13 9.04
N LEU A 330 -0.68 -10.89 9.55
CA LEU A 330 0.07 -9.68 9.24
C LEU A 330 0.39 -9.55 7.75
N ASP A 331 0.66 -10.64 7.03
CA ASP A 331 0.86 -10.60 5.58
C ASP A 331 -0.46 -10.33 4.84
N GLU A 332 -1.57 -10.90 5.31
CA GLU A 332 -2.90 -10.63 4.78
C GLU A 332 -3.31 -9.17 4.99
N ARG A 333 -3.00 -8.59 6.16
CA ARG A 333 -3.13 -7.15 6.43
C ARG A 333 -2.27 -6.32 5.50
N SER A 334 -1.05 -6.77 5.15
CA SER A 334 -0.23 -6.09 4.15
C SER A 334 -0.85 -6.11 2.76
N ARG A 335 -1.50 -7.20 2.34
CA ARG A 335 -2.18 -7.27 1.04
C ARG A 335 -3.42 -6.38 1.00
N GLU A 336 -4.24 -6.48 2.04
CA GLU A 336 -5.54 -5.83 2.12
C GLU A 336 -5.40 -4.32 2.38
N LEU A 337 -4.58 -3.93 3.35
CA LEU A 337 -4.48 -2.57 3.89
C LEU A 337 -3.21 -1.83 3.45
N PHE A 338 -2.58 -2.26 2.34
CA PHE A 338 -1.37 -1.61 1.84
C PHE A 338 -1.63 -0.12 1.58
N GLY A 339 -0.80 0.75 2.15
CA GLY A 339 -0.93 2.20 2.03
C GLY A 339 -1.98 2.84 2.94
N GLU A 340 -2.67 2.08 3.82
CA GLU A 340 -3.75 2.59 4.67
C GLU A 340 -3.29 2.91 6.11
N TRP A 341 -2.00 3.23 6.30
CA TRP A 341 -1.45 3.81 7.54
C TRP A 341 -1.55 2.96 8.83
N MET A 342 -1.79 1.65 8.71
CA MET A 342 -1.98 0.74 9.86
C MET A 342 -0.76 -0.11 10.26
N ARG A 343 0.25 -0.22 9.39
CA ARG A 343 1.28 -1.26 9.54
C ARG A 343 2.08 -1.14 10.83
N TYR A 344 2.43 0.08 11.25
CA TYR A 344 3.16 0.29 12.50
C TYR A 344 2.35 -0.20 13.69
N GLN A 345 1.08 0.21 13.78
CA GLN A 345 0.15 -0.12 14.85
C GLN A 345 -0.05 -1.64 14.95
N ASP A 346 -0.17 -2.33 13.82
CA ASP A 346 -0.30 -3.78 13.77
C ASP A 346 0.94 -4.49 14.32
N LEU A 347 2.13 -4.06 13.88
CA LEU A 347 3.39 -4.67 14.27
C LEU A 347 3.71 -4.45 15.75
N VAL A 348 3.39 -3.27 16.28
CA VAL A 348 3.63 -2.94 17.69
C VAL A 348 2.67 -3.74 18.57
N ARG A 349 1.37 -3.76 18.22
CA ARG A 349 0.33 -4.47 18.98
C ARG A 349 0.62 -5.98 19.06
N THR A 350 1.05 -6.57 17.95
CA THR A 350 1.44 -8.00 17.88
C THR A 350 2.85 -8.28 18.40
N LYS A 351 3.55 -7.28 18.95
CA LYS A 351 4.94 -7.37 19.43
C LYS A 351 5.91 -7.93 18.38
N SER A 352 5.63 -7.67 17.10
CA SER A 352 6.37 -8.21 15.95
C SER A 352 7.25 -7.17 15.24
N LEU A 353 7.17 -5.89 15.61
CA LEU A 353 7.88 -4.78 14.97
C LEU A 353 9.38 -5.04 14.79
N VAL A 354 10.10 -5.29 15.88
CA VAL A 354 11.57 -5.46 15.85
C VAL A 354 11.95 -6.67 15.01
N ARG A 355 11.31 -7.82 15.27
CA ARG A 355 11.56 -9.07 14.55
C ARG A 355 11.34 -8.90 13.05
N ARG A 356 10.20 -8.33 12.64
CA ARG A 356 9.87 -8.19 11.22
C ARG A 356 10.66 -7.10 10.52
N ILE A 357 11.06 -6.02 11.21
CA ILE A 357 12.00 -5.04 10.64
C ILE A 357 13.36 -5.71 10.39
N LYS A 358 13.92 -6.41 11.38
CA LYS A 358 15.20 -7.11 11.22
C LYS A 358 15.16 -8.17 10.11
N LEU A 359 14.02 -8.84 9.94
CA LEU A 359 13.85 -9.91 8.96
C LEU A 359 13.66 -9.43 7.51
N TRP A 360 13.04 -8.26 7.34
CA TRP A 360 12.55 -7.82 6.03
C TRP A 360 13.05 -6.45 5.57
N ASN A 361 13.66 -5.65 6.43
CA ASN A 361 14.05 -4.28 6.11
C ASN A 361 15.51 -4.03 6.50
N THR A 362 16.43 -4.32 5.58
CA THR A 362 17.88 -4.12 5.75
C THR A 362 18.26 -2.66 6.02
N GLU A 363 17.51 -1.69 5.51
CA GLU A 363 17.77 -0.26 5.75
C GLU A 363 17.47 0.13 7.20
N ALA A 364 16.39 -0.38 7.79
CA ALA A 364 15.98 -0.04 9.15
C ALA A 364 16.50 -1.00 10.23
N ALA A 365 16.92 -2.22 9.84
CA ALA A 365 17.35 -3.26 10.77
C ALA A 365 18.48 -2.83 11.75
N PRO A 366 19.52 -2.08 11.33
CA PRO A 366 20.57 -1.64 12.25
C PRO A 366 20.11 -0.64 13.31
N TYR A 367 18.99 0.05 13.07
CA TYR A 367 18.53 1.16 13.89
C TYR A 367 17.37 0.79 14.82
N VAL A 368 16.67 -0.32 14.57
CA VAL A 368 15.54 -0.73 15.42
C VAL A 368 16.01 -1.37 16.72
N LYS A 369 15.49 -0.89 17.85
CA LYS A 369 15.75 -1.39 19.20
C LYS A 369 14.44 -1.84 19.85
N ASP A 370 14.54 -2.67 20.89
CA ASP A 370 13.36 -3.27 21.54
C ASP A 370 12.41 -2.22 22.12
N PHE A 371 12.94 -1.11 22.64
CA PHE A 371 12.12 -0.03 23.18
C PHE A 371 11.36 0.80 22.12
N HIS A 372 11.69 0.67 20.83
CA HIS A 372 10.96 1.35 19.73
C HIS A 372 9.54 0.81 19.51
N LEU A 373 9.08 -0.16 20.32
CA LEU A 373 7.67 -0.53 20.42
C LEU A 373 6.82 0.63 20.95
N LEU A 374 7.37 1.48 21.82
CA LEU A 374 6.72 2.70 22.28
C LEU A 374 7.45 3.92 21.71
N ARG A 375 6.75 5.05 21.59
CA ARG A 375 7.35 6.34 21.21
C ARG A 375 7.71 7.12 22.47
N PRO A 376 8.72 8.01 22.44
CA PRO A 376 8.98 8.88 23.58
C PRO A 376 7.74 9.73 23.86
N ILE A 377 7.41 9.90 25.13
CA ILE A 377 6.50 10.94 25.58
C ILE A 377 7.22 12.27 25.37
N PRO A 378 6.63 13.26 24.68
CA PRO A 378 7.29 14.55 24.47
C PRO A 378 7.68 15.18 25.80
N GLN A 379 8.94 15.61 25.93
CA GLN A 379 9.48 16.16 27.18
C GLN A 379 8.64 17.34 27.70
N SER A 380 8.16 18.20 26.78
CA SER A 380 7.28 19.32 27.11
C SER A 380 5.96 18.92 27.77
N GLU A 381 5.45 17.71 27.51
CA GLU A 381 4.24 17.20 28.17
C GLU A 381 4.56 16.71 29.59
N ILE A 382 5.73 16.09 29.80
CA ILE A 382 6.20 15.68 31.13
C ILE A 382 6.43 16.92 32.01
N ASP A 383 7.14 17.92 31.48
CA ASP A 383 7.50 19.15 32.20
C ASP A 383 6.27 19.97 32.63
N ARG A 384 5.13 19.81 31.94
CA ARG A 384 3.86 20.48 32.26
C ARG A 384 3.03 19.78 33.33
N THR A 385 3.52 18.68 33.91
CA THR A 385 2.82 17.99 35.00
C THR A 385 2.93 18.80 36.28
N VAL A 386 1.95 19.65 36.55
CA VAL A 386 1.94 20.58 37.70
C VAL A 386 1.25 20.01 38.95
N ALA A 387 0.58 18.86 38.84
CA ALA A 387 -0.11 18.21 39.95
C ALA A 387 0.06 16.69 39.88
N GLY A 388 0.30 16.07 41.05
CA GLY A 388 0.61 14.64 41.14
C GLY A 388 2.07 14.30 40.82
N PRO A 389 2.46 13.02 40.88
CA PRO A 389 3.79 12.60 40.47
C PRO A 389 3.99 12.88 38.96
N PRO A 390 5.19 13.35 38.54
CA PRO A 390 5.49 13.54 37.13
C PRO A 390 5.25 12.27 36.30
N PHE A 391 4.73 12.41 35.08
CA PHE A 391 4.64 11.27 34.17
C PHE A 391 6.03 10.70 33.89
N THR A 392 6.22 9.40 34.12
CA THR A 392 7.48 8.72 33.79
C THR A 392 7.62 8.56 32.28
N GLN A 393 8.84 8.69 31.77
CA GLN A 393 9.14 8.40 30.38
C GLN A 393 8.95 6.90 30.06
N ASN A 394 8.66 6.58 28.80
CA ASN A 394 8.66 5.20 28.32
C ASN A 394 10.08 4.60 28.45
N PRO A 395 10.23 3.32 28.85
CA PRO A 395 11.53 2.71 29.04
C PRO A 395 12.45 2.86 27.82
N GLY A 396 13.68 3.32 28.01
CA GLY A 396 14.70 3.46 26.96
C GLY A 396 14.78 4.83 26.27
N TYR A 397 13.95 5.80 26.68
CA TYR A 397 13.97 7.19 26.19
C TYR A 397 14.43 8.20 27.24
#